data_AF-A0A6V7JI36-F1
#
_entry.id   AF-A0A6V7JI36-F1
#
_cell.length_a   1.000
_cell.length_b   1.000
_cell.length_c   1.000
_cell.angle_alpha   90.00
_cell.angle_beta   90.00
_cell.angle_gamma   90.00
#
_symmetry.space_group_name_H-M   'P 1'
#
loop_
_entity.id
_entity.type
_entity.pdbx_description
1 polymer ?
#
loop_
_entity_poly.entity_id
_entity_poly.type
_entity_poly.pdbx_seq_one_letter_code
_entity_poly.pdbx_strand_id
1 'polypeptide(L)'
;ICKTLHRQPKHLLDFLLAELGTSGSVDGNSQLIIKGRFQQKQIENVLRRYIKEYVTCHTCRSPDTILQKDTRLFFLQCETCGSRCSVASIKSGFQ
;
A
#
# COMPACT_ATOMS: atom_id res chain seq x y z
N ILE A 1 -11.29 -4.27 -0.06
CA ILE A 1 -10.19 -3.29 0.10
C ILE A 1 -9.28 -3.29 -1.12
N CYS A 2 -8.43 -4.30 -1.37
CA CYS A 2 -7.54 -4.28 -2.55
C CYS A 2 -8.29 -4.19 -3.90
N LYS A 3 -9.39 -4.94 -4.06
CA LYS A 3 -10.26 -4.85 -5.25
C LYS A 3 -10.93 -3.49 -5.38
N THR A 4 -11.31 -2.87 -4.27
CA THR A 4 -11.97 -1.56 -4.22
C THR A 4 -11.02 -0.42 -4.56
N LEU A 5 -9.74 -0.58 -4.22
CA LEU A 5 -8.68 0.43 -4.42
C LEU A 5 -7.87 0.21 -5.71
N HIS A 6 -8.23 -0.78 -6.53
CA HIS A 6 -7.43 -1.20 -7.70
C HIS A 6 -5.94 -1.37 -7.37
N ARG A 7 -5.64 -2.05 -6.25
CA ARG A 7 -4.26 -2.30 -5.80
C ARG A 7 -3.96 -3.79 -5.77
N GLN A 8 -2.71 -4.12 -6.08
CA GLN A 8 -2.21 -5.48 -5.98
C GLN A 8 -2.10 -5.87 -4.49
N PRO A 9 -2.68 -7.00 -4.06
CA PRO A 9 -2.63 -7.43 -2.66
C PRO A 9 -1.19 -7.68 -2.17
N LYS A 10 -0.28 -8.09 -3.07
CA LYS A 10 1.15 -8.23 -2.77
C LYS A 10 1.78 -6.91 -2.31
N HIS A 11 1.49 -5.79 -2.97
CA HIS A 11 2.06 -4.50 -2.61
C HIS A 11 1.57 -4.02 -1.23
N LEU A 12 0.29 -4.25 -0.92
CA LEU A 12 -0.28 -3.88 0.37
C LEU A 12 0.28 -4.77 1.50
N LEU A 13 0.48 -6.07 1.22
CA LEU A 13 1.17 -7.01 2.12
C LEU A 13 2.59 -6.52 2.41
N ASP A 14 3.42 -6.29 1.38
CA ASP A 14 4.81 -5.86 1.56
C ASP A 14 4.91 -4.58 2.39
N PHE A 15 3.99 -3.63 2.17
CA PHE A 15 3.95 -2.39 2.95
C PHE A 15 3.58 -2.62 4.41
N LEU A 16 2.55 -3.43 4.67
CA LEU A 16 2.15 -3.79 6.04
C LEU A 16 3.28 -4.51 6.78
N LEU A 17 3.94 -5.46 6.13
CA LEU A 17 5.05 -6.21 6.73
C LEU A 17 6.25 -5.31 7.03
N ALA A 18 6.59 -4.40 6.12
CA ALA A 18 7.65 -3.41 6.32
C ALA A 18 7.33 -2.45 7.47
N GLU A 19 6.12 -1.88 7.52
CA GLU A 19 5.73 -0.89 8.52
C GLU A 19 5.51 -1.51 9.91
N LEU A 20 5.01 -2.75 9.97
CA LEU A 20 4.84 -3.48 11.22
C LEU A 20 6.14 -4.16 11.69
N GLY A 21 7.17 -4.22 10.85
CA GLY A 21 8.41 -4.93 11.14
C GLY A 21 8.19 -6.44 11.38
N THR A 22 7.24 -7.04 10.65
CA THR A 22 6.86 -8.45 10.86
C THR A 22 6.89 -9.24 9.57
N SER A 23 6.76 -10.55 9.71
CA SER A 23 6.51 -11.46 8.59
C SER A 23 5.09 -11.99 8.65
N GLY A 24 4.48 -12.17 7.49
CA GLY A 24 3.12 -12.67 7.35
C GLY A 24 2.91 -13.31 5.99
N SER A 25 1.79 -14.02 5.87
CA SER A 25 1.39 -14.71 4.65
C SER A 25 -0.07 -14.40 4.34
N VAL A 26 -0.40 -14.43 3.05
CA VAL A 26 -1.80 -14.38 2.60
C VAL A 26 -2.26 -15.81 2.40
N ASP A 27 -3.34 -16.18 3.08
CA ASP A 27 -3.98 -17.49 2.91
C ASP A 27 -4.78 -17.56 1.59
N GLY A 28 -5.14 -18.77 1.15
CA GLY A 28 -5.93 -19.00 -0.07
C GLY A 28 -7.27 -18.26 -0.10
N ASN A 29 -7.83 -17.97 1.09
CA ASN A 29 -9.04 -17.16 1.25
C ASN A 29 -8.80 -15.64 1.20
N SER A 30 -7.63 -15.17 0.74
CA SER A 30 -7.24 -13.75 0.71
C SER A 30 -7.22 -13.08 2.09
N GLN A 31 -7.05 -13.87 3.16
CA GLN A 31 -6.90 -13.38 4.53
C GLN A 31 -5.41 -13.17 4.84
N LEU A 32 -5.10 -12.07 5.50
CA LEU A 32 -3.75 -11.71 5.89
C LEU A 32 -3.42 -12.29 7.27
N ILE A 33 -2.44 -13.17 7.34
CA ILE A 33 -1.95 -13.76 8.58
C ILE A 33 -0.64 -13.04 8.94
N ILE A 34 -0.64 -12.27 10.03
CA ILE A 34 0.54 -11.57 10.54
C ILE A 34 1.01 -12.29 11.81
N LYS A 35 2.33 -12.54 11.92
CA LYS A 35 2.91 -13.07 13.16
C LYS A 35 3.08 -11.94 14.19
N GLY A 36 2.24 -11.94 15.23
CA GLY A 36 2.36 -11.01 16.36
C GLY A 36 1.03 -10.68 17.01
N ARG A 37 1.06 -9.85 18.06
CA ARG A 37 -0.13 -9.27 18.68
C ARG A 37 -0.26 -7.82 18.26
N PHE A 38 -1.20 -7.54 17.36
CA PHE A 38 -1.48 -6.19 16.88
C PHE A 38 -2.87 -5.76 17.30
N GLN A 39 -2.98 -4.52 17.78
CA GLN A 39 -4.28 -3.93 18.04
C GLN A 39 -4.88 -3.39 16.72
N GLN A 40 -6.21 -3.42 16.62
CA GLN A 40 -6.93 -2.90 15.45
C GLN A 40 -6.56 -1.45 15.12
N LYS A 41 -6.33 -0.61 16.13
CA LYS A 41 -5.90 0.79 15.97
C LYS A 41 -4.56 0.92 15.24
N GLN A 42 -3.60 0.03 15.50
CA GLN A 42 -2.30 0.06 14.84
C GLN A 42 -2.44 -0.30 13.35
N ILE A 43 -3.20 -1.36 13.06
CA ILE A 43 -3.50 -1.80 11.69
C ILE A 43 -4.20 -0.69 10.91
N GLU A 44 -5.21 -0.05 11.50
CA GLU A 44 -5.93 1.08 10.87
C GLU A 44 -4.98 2.26 10.57
N ASN A 45 -4.08 2.59 11.51
CA ASN A 45 -3.13 3.68 11.32
C ASN A 45 -2.18 3.41 10.13
N VAL A 46 -1.66 2.20 10.01
CA VAL A 46 -0.81 1.79 8.88
C VAL A 46 -1.60 1.82 7.57
N LEU A 47 -2.84 1.32 7.56
CA LEU A 47 -3.72 1.39 6.39
C LEU A 47 -4.03 2.83 5.97
N ARG A 48 -4.29 3.74 6.91
CA ARG A 48 -4.51 5.16 6.62
C ARG A 48 -3.28 5.80 5.98
N ARG A 49 -2.07 5.48 6.47
CA ARG A 49 -0.82 5.92 5.84
C ARG A 49 -0.72 5.40 4.42
N TYR A 50 -0.94 4.10 4.22
CA TYR A 50 -0.91 3.48 2.90
C TYR A 50 -1.85 4.17 1.90
N ILE A 51 -3.10 4.44 2.31
CA ILE A 51 -4.07 5.13 1.46
C ILE A 51 -3.58 6.53 1.10
N LYS A 52 -3.10 7.29 2.08
CA LYS A 52 -2.64 8.67 1.87
C LYS A 52 -1.44 8.76 0.91
N GLU A 53 -0.57 7.74 0.91
CA GLU A 53 0.70 7.76 0.19
C GLU A 53 0.64 7.05 -1.18
N TYR A 54 -0.12 5.94 -1.27
CA TYR A 54 -0.14 5.07 -2.45
C TYR A 54 -1.50 5.00 -3.17
N VAL A 55 -2.53 5.67 -2.67
CA VAL A 55 -3.89 5.67 -3.25
C VAL A 55 -4.37 7.08 -3.54
N THR A 56 -4.20 8.00 -2.59
CA THR A 56 -4.66 9.38 -2.73
C THR A 56 -3.69 10.17 -3.61
N CYS A 57 -4.23 10.82 -4.64
CA CYS A 57 -3.43 11.73 -5.46
C CYS A 57 -2.97 12.96 -4.67
N HIS A 58 -1.71 13.36 -4.81
CA HIS A 58 -1.16 14.54 -4.11
C HIS A 58 -1.71 15.88 -4.62
N THR A 59 -2.20 15.95 -5.86
CA THR A 59 -2.75 17.18 -6.46
C THR A 59 -4.25 17.33 -6.19
N CYS A 60 -5.04 16.33 -6.58
CA CYS A 60 -6.52 16.42 -6.53
C CYS A 60 -7.16 15.68 -5.34
N ARG A 61 -6.38 14.92 -4.56
CA ARG A 61 -6.86 14.06 -3.45
C ARG A 61 -7.91 13.00 -3.85
N SER A 62 -8.08 12.75 -5.15
CA SER A 62 -8.92 11.66 -5.63
C SER A 62 -8.29 10.31 -5.27
N PRO A 63 -9.10 9.31 -4.89
CA PRO A 63 -8.66 7.92 -4.71
C PRO A 63 -8.49 7.17 -6.04
N ASP A 64 -8.93 7.76 -7.16
CA ASP A 64 -8.90 7.17 -8.50
C ASP A 64 -7.49 7.34 -9.11
N THR A 65 -6.61 6.45 -8.68
CA THR A 65 -5.23 6.41 -9.13
C THR A 65 -4.81 4.97 -9.42
N ILE A 66 -3.91 4.80 -10.37
CA ILE A 66 -3.30 3.53 -10.78
C ILE A 66 -1.86 3.52 -10.31
N LEU A 67 -1.43 2.42 -9.70
CA LEU A 67 -0.05 2.20 -9.33
C LEU A 67 0.63 1.33 -10.39
N GLN A 68 1.57 1.93 -11.13
CA GLN A 68 2.40 1.23 -12.12
C GLN A 68 3.80 0.98 -11.55
N LYS A 69 4.30 -0.24 -11.74
CA LYS A 69 5.69 -0.58 -11.42
C LYS A 69 6.52 -0.45 -12.68
N ASP A 70 7.50 0.43 -12.65
CA ASP A 70 8.43 0.65 -13.76
C ASP A 70 9.85 0.35 -13.25
N THR A 71 10.37 -0.81 -13.64
CA THR A 71 11.62 -1.41 -13.14
C THR A 71 11.69 -1.51 -11.61
N ARG A 72 12.40 -0.60 -10.95
CA ARG A 72 12.65 -0.54 -9.51
C ARG A 72 11.79 0.51 -8.79
N LEU A 73 11.10 1.37 -9.53
CA LEU A 73 10.32 2.47 -8.99
C LEU A 73 8.82 2.22 -9.19
N PHE A 74 8.04 2.76 -8.28
CA PHE A 74 6.58 2.78 -8.39
C PHE A 74 6.14 4.17 -8.81
N PHE A 75 5.20 4.22 -9.73
CA PHE A 75 4.59 5.45 -10.25
C PHE A 75 3.10 5.41 -9.96
N LEU A 76 2.62 6.44 -9.27
CA LEU A 76 1.22 6.70 -9.03
C LEU A 76 0.70 7.62 -10.13
N GLN A 77 -0.22 7.12 -10.95
CA GLN A 77 -0.86 7.88 -12.02
C GLN A 77 -2.32 8.13 -11.64
N CYS A 78 -2.76 9.38 -11.60
CA CYS A 78 -4.17 9.71 -11.34
C CYS A 78 -4.99 9.67 -12.63
N GLU A 79 -6.15 9.04 -12.60
CA GLU A 79 -7.07 9.01 -13.74
C GLU A 79 -7.89 10.30 -13.86
N THR A 80 -8.12 10.99 -12.74
CA THR A 80 -8.94 12.22 -12.70
C THR A 80 -8.19 13.43 -13.24
N CYS A 81 -6.94 13.65 -12.81
CA CYS A 81 -6.13 14.81 -13.21
C CYS A 81 -4.96 14.48 -14.14
N GLY A 82 -4.70 13.20 -14.42
CA GLY A 82 -3.59 12.76 -15.27
C GLY A 82 -2.19 12.90 -14.65
N SER A 83 -2.08 13.37 -13.38
CA SER A 83 -0.77 13.57 -12.76
C SER A 83 -0.05 12.24 -12.55
N ARG A 84 1.22 12.18 -12.93
CA ARG A 84 2.12 11.06 -12.62
C ARG A 84 3.11 11.48 -11.54
N CYS A 85 3.09 10.79 -10.41
CA CYS A 85 4.01 11.00 -9.30
C CYS A 85 4.84 9.74 -9.10
N SER A 86 6.16 9.87 -8.91
CA SER A 86 6.96 8.77 -8.38
C SER A 86 6.68 8.62 -6.89
N VAL A 87 6.41 7.40 -6.46
CA VAL A 87 6.26 7.07 -5.03
C VAL A 87 7.47 6.28 -4.57
N ALA A 88 7.81 6.41 -3.28
CA ALA A 88 8.91 5.66 -2.71
C ALA A 88 8.64 4.16 -2.85
N SER A 89 9.67 3.39 -3.17
CA SER A 89 9.56 1.93 -3.06
C SER A 89 9.45 1.58 -1.58
N ILE A 90 8.63 0.56 -1.29
CA ILE A 90 8.59 -0.05 0.04
C ILE A 90 10.00 -0.58 0.34
N LYS A 91 10.72 0.10 1.23
CA LYS A 91 12.00 -0.38 1.75
C LYS A 91 11.68 -1.08 3.06
N SER A 92 11.87 -2.40 3.11
CA SER A 92 11.93 -3.14 4.37
C SER A 92 13.21 -2.72 5.09
N GLY A 93 13.17 -1.56 5.74
CA GLY A 93 14.27 -1.04 6.53
C GLY A 93 14.38 -1.83 7.82
N PHE A 94 15.24 -2.84 7.83
CA PHE A 94 15.98 -3.12 9.06
C PHE A 94 16.97 -1.97 9.22
N GLN A 95 16.65 -0.99 10.06
CA GLN A 95 17.64 -0.08 10.61
C GLN A 95 17.31 0.21 12.06
#